data_AF-I1R5C4-F1
#
_entry.id   AF-I1R5C4-F1
#
_cell.length_a   1.000
_cell.length_b   1.000
_cell.length_c   1.000
_cell.angle_alpha   90.00
_cell.angle_beta   90.00
_cell.angle_gamma   90.00
#
_symmetry.space_group_name_H-M   'P 1'
#
loop_
_entity.id
_entity.type
_entity.pdbx_description
1 polymer ?
#
loop_
_entity_poly.entity_id
_entity_poly.type
_entity_poly.pdbx_seq_one_letter_code
_entity_poly.pdbx_strand_id
1 'polypeptide(L)'
;MALVEVSNKRVILKRYLTACEIGLLGDEMEVVTAEAVPLSVPARSSVVLVKNLYISCDPYLRNRMIRHEVPTYISDFPRRGNDLYIFFR
;
A
#
# COMPACT_ATOMS: atom_id res chain seq x y z
N MET A 1 -10.57 -21.43 -19.38
CA MET A 1 -9.84 -21.69 -18.13
C MET A 1 -10.35 -20.69 -17.11
N ALA A 2 -10.97 -21.17 -16.03
CA ALA A 2 -11.51 -20.28 -15.00
C ALA A 2 -10.36 -19.53 -14.31
N LEU A 3 -10.49 -18.21 -14.19
CA LEU A 3 -9.59 -17.41 -13.37
C LEU A 3 -9.82 -17.83 -11.91
N VAL A 4 -8.81 -18.45 -11.30
CA VAL A 4 -8.83 -18.71 -9.87
C VAL A 4 -8.60 -17.38 -9.18
N GLU A 5 -9.66 -16.85 -8.58
CA GLU A 5 -9.61 -15.67 -7.73
C GLU A 5 -9.48 -16.10 -6.28
N VAL A 6 -8.61 -15.40 -5.56
CA VAL A 6 -8.40 -15.61 -4.13
C VAL A 6 -8.64 -14.31 -3.38
N SER A 7 -9.12 -14.40 -2.14
CA SER A 7 -9.26 -13.23 -1.29
C SER A 7 -7.89 -12.69 -0.90
N ASN A 8 -7.69 -11.39 -1.14
CA ASN A 8 -6.49 -10.67 -0.76
C ASN A 8 -6.83 -9.61 0.28
N LYS A 9 -6.18 -9.69 1.43
CA LYS A 9 -6.29 -8.69 2.50
C LYS A 9 -5.18 -7.65 2.31
N ARG A 10 -5.53 -6.39 2.46
CA ARG A 10 -4.58 -5.27 2.34
C ARG A 10 -4.88 -4.20 3.38
N VAL A 11 -3.83 -3.60 3.92
CA VAL A 11 -3.93 -2.30 4.59
C VAL A 11 -3.72 -1.20 3.57
N ILE A 12 -4.53 -0.16 3.68
CA ILE A 12 -4.46 1.02 2.83
C ILE A 12 -4.30 2.24 3.74
N LEU A 13 -3.45 3.20 3.33
CA LEU A 13 -3.45 4.52 3.93
C LEU A 13 -4.56 5.36 3.29
N LYS A 14 -5.58 5.73 4.06
CA LYS A 14 -6.77 6.47 3.59
C LYS A 14 -6.40 7.85 3.04
N ARG A 15 -5.50 8.56 3.72
CA ARG A 15 -5.01 9.88 3.32
C ARG A 15 -3.56 10.08 3.73
N TYR A 16 -2.87 10.95 3.00
CA TYR A 16 -1.57 11.43 3.45
C TYR A 16 -1.70 12.20 4.76
N LEU A 17 -0.70 12.04 5.61
CA LEU A 17 -0.59 12.79 6.85
C LEU A 17 0.00 14.16 6.57
N THR A 18 -0.35 15.12 7.42
CA THR A 18 0.44 16.35 7.56
C THR A 18 1.56 16.14 8.58
N ALA A 19 2.60 16.98 8.53
CA ALA A 19 3.74 16.88 9.44
C ALA A 19 3.37 16.95 10.92
N CYS A 20 2.25 17.59 11.26
CA CYS A 20 1.75 17.71 12.63
C CYS A 20 0.99 16.45 13.11
N GLU A 21 0.45 15.64 12.20
CA GLU A 21 -0.35 14.44 12.51
C GLU A 21 0.48 13.16 12.59
N ILE A 22 1.78 13.27 12.36
CA ILE A 22 2.79 12.19 12.38
C ILE A 22 2.76 11.33 13.66
N GLY A 23 2.30 11.87 14.79
CA GLY A 23 2.15 11.16 16.08
C GLY A 23 0.79 10.48 16.30
N LEU A 24 -0.20 10.75 15.44
CA LEU A 24 -1.59 10.33 15.60
C LEU A 24 -1.99 9.27 14.57
N LEU A 25 -1.11 8.27 14.39
CA LEU A 25 -1.25 7.20 13.40
C LEU A 25 -2.26 6.11 13.83
N GLY A 26 -3.43 6.52 14.31
CA GLY A 26 -4.45 5.60 14.86
C GLY A 26 -5.43 5.09 13.81
N ASP A 27 -6.10 6.00 13.10
CA ASP A 27 -7.28 5.68 12.26
C ASP A 27 -7.03 5.80 10.74
N GLU A 28 -5.81 6.20 10.38
CA GLU A 28 -5.45 6.53 9.00
C GLU A 28 -5.24 5.29 8.14
N MET A 29 -5.04 4.14 8.77
CA MET A 29 -4.91 2.84 8.11
C MET A 29 -6.22 2.05 8.16
N GLU A 30 -6.58 1.43 7.04
CA GLU A 30 -7.77 0.59 6.93
C GLU A 30 -7.42 -0.81 6.45
N VAL A 31 -7.98 -1.83 7.07
CA VAL A 31 -7.88 -3.23 6.61
C VAL A 31 -9.03 -3.52 5.65
N VAL A 32 -8.70 -3.72 4.38
CA VAL A 32 -9.65 -4.11 3.32
C VAL A 32 -9.50 -5.61 3.07
N THR A 33 -10.58 -6.37 3.23
CA THR A 33 -10.56 -7.85 3.19
C THR A 33 -11.24 -8.46 1.96
N ALA A 34 -11.92 -7.65 1.15
CA ALA A 34 -12.89 -8.11 0.15
C ALA A 34 -12.36 -8.16 -1.28
N GLU A 35 -11.08 -7.87 -1.53
CA GLU A 35 -10.59 -7.80 -2.90
C GLU A 35 -10.19 -9.19 -3.41
N ALA A 36 -10.92 -9.67 -4.41
CA ALA A 36 -10.60 -10.89 -5.13
C ALA A 36 -9.52 -10.58 -6.17
N VAL A 37 -8.37 -11.24 -6.08
CA VAL A 37 -7.25 -11.03 -7.01
C VAL A 37 -7.10 -12.27 -7.89
N PRO A 38 -7.09 -12.12 -9.23
CA PRO A 38 -6.83 -13.25 -10.13
C PRO A 38 -5.38 -13.70 -10.01
N LEU A 39 -5.15 -15.01 -9.86
CA LEU A 39 -3.82 -15.61 -9.77
C LEU A 39 -3.10 -15.73 -11.13
N SER A 40 -3.44 -14.87 -12.09
CA SER A 40 -2.85 -14.87 -13.44
C SER A 40 -2.20 -13.53 -13.74
N VAL A 41 -1.01 -13.57 -14.33
CA VAL A 41 -0.32 -12.38 -14.80
C VAL A 41 -0.71 -12.11 -16.27
N PRO A 42 -0.92 -10.84 -16.69
CA PRO A 42 -1.19 -10.51 -18.09
C PRO A 42 -0.09 -11.04 -19.02
N ALA A 43 -0.49 -11.67 -20.11
CA ALA A 43 0.43 -12.19 -21.11
C ALA A 43 1.32 -11.05 -21.66
N ARG A 44 2.62 -11.32 -21.79
CA ARG A 44 3.65 -10.36 -22.28
C ARG A 44 3.92 -9.16 -21.36
N SER A 45 3.63 -9.26 -20.06
CA SER A 45 4.05 -8.26 -19.07
C SER A 45 5.28 -8.74 -18.27
N SER A 46 6.13 -7.81 -17.84
CA SER A 46 7.28 -8.06 -16.95
C SER A 46 6.88 -8.08 -15.46
N VAL A 47 5.63 -8.41 -15.17
CA VAL A 47 5.05 -8.33 -13.82
C VAL A 47 5.21 -9.69 -13.13
N VAL A 48 5.52 -9.66 -11.83
CA VAL A 48 5.59 -10.86 -10.98
C VAL A 48 4.47 -10.79 -9.95
N LEU A 49 3.69 -11.86 -9.85
CA LEU A 49 2.73 -12.04 -8.77
C LEU A 49 3.42 -12.71 -7.58
N VAL A 50 3.33 -12.09 -6.41
CA VAL A 50 4.00 -12.56 -5.19
C VAL A 50 2.99 -12.81 -4.08
N LYS A 51 3.31 -13.78 -3.21
CA LYS A 51 2.63 -13.98 -1.93
C LYS A 51 3.54 -13.45 -0.82
N ASN A 52 3.19 -12.29 -0.27
CA ASN A 52 3.97 -11.68 0.81
C ASN A 52 3.88 -12.56 2.07
N LEU A 53 5.04 -12.98 2.60
CA LEU A 53 5.12 -13.81 3.82
C LEU A 53 5.38 -12.97 5.07
N TYR A 54 6.21 -11.94 4.93
CA TYR A 54 6.65 -11.06 6.01
C TYR A 54 6.72 -9.62 5.49
N ILE A 55 6.53 -8.67 6.40
CA ILE A 55 6.66 -7.22 6.15
C ILE A 55 7.52 -6.62 7.25
N SER A 56 8.46 -5.73 6.89
CA SER A 56 9.24 -4.97 7.87
C SER A 56 8.48 -3.72 8.32
N CYS A 57 8.66 -3.36 9.59
CA CYS A 57 8.14 -2.11 10.17
C CYS A 57 9.28 -1.10 10.31
N ASP A 58 9.79 -0.61 9.19
CA ASP A 58 10.95 0.27 9.21
C ASP A 58 10.57 1.71 9.58
N PRO A 59 11.35 2.41 10.43
CA PRO A 59 11.04 3.78 10.85
C PRO A 59 10.88 4.78 9.69
N TYR A 60 11.56 4.53 8.56
CA TYR A 60 11.51 5.41 7.39
C TYR A 60 10.11 5.43 6.73
N LEU A 61 9.31 4.37 6.88
CA LEU A 61 7.98 4.27 6.25
C LEU A 61 7.08 5.41 6.71
N ARG A 62 7.25 5.87 7.96
CA ARG A 62 6.53 7.02 8.53
C ARG A 62 6.69 8.27 7.68
N ASN A 63 7.90 8.55 7.21
CA ASN A 63 8.17 9.78 6.46
C ASN A 63 7.57 9.75 5.05
N ARG A 64 7.28 8.56 4.52
CA ARG A 64 6.64 8.38 3.22
C ARG A 64 5.12 8.53 3.27
N MET A 65 4.53 8.47 4.46
CA MET A 65 3.09 8.69 4.70
C MET A 65 2.70 10.16 4.69
N ILE A 66 3.68 11.06 4.83
CA ILE A 66 3.49 12.50 4.83
C ILE A 66 3.45 12.98 3.39
N ARG A 67 2.54 13.90 3.07
CA ARG A 67 2.59 14.61 1.81
C ARG A 67 3.63 15.72 1.90
N HIS A 68 4.69 15.63 1.10
CA HIS A 68 5.71 16.66 1.07
C HIS A 68 5.31 17.74 0.05
N GLU A 69 5.15 18.98 0.51
CA GLU A 69 4.87 20.12 -0.38
C GLU A 69 6.08 20.49 -1.24
N VAL A 70 7.28 20.22 -0.72
CA VAL A 70 8.56 20.48 -1.36
C VAL A 70 9.29 19.13 -1.53
N PRO A 71 9.89 18.83 -2.69
CA PRO A 71 10.59 17.56 -2.88
C PRO A 71 11.68 17.34 -1.82
N THR A 72 11.62 16.22 -1.12
CA THR A 72 12.67 15.81 -0.17
C THR A 72 13.40 14.58 -0.69
N TYR A 73 14.53 14.23 -0.05
CA TYR A 73 15.24 12.97 -0.34
C TYR A 73 14.38 11.73 -0.07
N ILE A 74 13.35 11.85 0.78
CA ILE A 74 12.40 10.76 1.05
C ILE A 74 11.17 10.96 0.18
N SER A 75 10.98 10.09 -0.80
CA SER A 75 9.79 10.13 -1.66
C SER A 75 8.54 9.63 -0.93
N ASP A 76 7.44 10.37 -1.08
CA ASP A 76 6.08 10.00 -0.69
C ASP A 76 5.71 8.62 -1.24
N PHE A 77 4.73 7.95 -0.63
CA PHE A 77 4.18 6.74 -1.22
C PHE A 77 3.55 7.05 -2.60
N PRO A 78 3.76 6.19 -3.62
CA PRO A 78 3.18 6.41 -4.92
C PRO A 78 1.65 6.23 -4.84
N ARG A 79 0.91 7.24 -5.28
CA ARG A 79 -0.55 7.13 -5.47
C ARG A 79 -0.83 6.32 -6.73
N ARG A 80 -1.57 5.22 -6.62
CA ARG A 80 -2.07 4.47 -7.77
C ARG A 80 -3.59 4.48 -7.74
N GLY A 81 -4.20 5.41 -8.47
CA GLY A 81 -5.63 5.73 -8.33
C GLY A 81 -5.90 6.50 -7.03
N ASN A 82 -6.95 6.13 -6.30
CA ASN A 82 -7.33 6.77 -5.03
C ASN A 82 -6.61 6.16 -3.80
N ASP A 83 -5.99 5.00 -3.95
CA ASP A 83 -5.47 4.22 -2.82
C ASP A 83 -3.96 4.36 -2.68
N LEU A 84 -3.52 4.64 -1.45
CA LEU A 84 -2.11 4.65 -1.08
C LEU A 84 -1.75 3.31 -0.44
N TYR A 85 -1.00 2.51 -1.17
CA TYR A 85 -0.65 1.16 -0.74
C TYR A 85 0.45 1.22 0.32
N ILE A 86 0.06 1.01 1.57
CA ILE A 86 0.98 0.59 2.60
C ILE A 86 0.54 -0.79 3.00
N PHE A 87 1.18 -1.80 2.43
CA PHE A 87 0.94 -3.19 2.77
C PHE A 87 1.29 -3.42 4.24
N PHE A 88 0.33 -3.19 5.11
CA PHE A 88 0.21 -3.89 6.37
C PHE A 88 -1.01 -4.83 6.25
N ARG A 89 -1.19 -5.70 7.22
CA ARG A 89 -1.98 -6.94 7.17
C ARG A 89 -3.43 -6.88 6.67
#